data_AF-A0A165BA17-F1
#
_entry.id   AF-A0A165BA17-F1
#
_cell.length_a   1.000
_cell.length_b   1.000
_cell.length_c   1.000
_cell.angle_alpha   90.00
_cell.angle_beta   90.00
_cell.angle_gamma   90.00
#
_symmetry.space_group_name_H-M   'P 1'
#
loop_
_entity.id
_entity.type
_entity.pdbx_description
1 polymer ?
#
loop_
_entity_poly.entity_id
_entity_poly.type
_entity_poly.pdbx_seq_one_letter_code
_entity_poly.pdbx_strand_id
1 'polypeptide(L)'
;DTPLWFGEWGLPTQFDATDAFLYMWADAQKLAYTQGAGWIFWNFKVEQSELAGNLSRQWSYIEGVKLGYLTQNPADYHNASVCAPYIESS
;
A
#
# COMPACT_ATOMS: atom_id res chain seq x y z
N ASP A 1 -1.40 0.86 -27.27
CA ASP A 1 -0.53 0.58 -26.13
C ASP A 1 0.05 1.86 -25.57
N THR A 2 -0.49 2.32 -24.45
CA THR A 2 0.01 3.50 -23.73
C THR A 2 0.37 3.05 -22.31
N PRO A 3 1.58 3.34 -21.79
CA PRO A 3 1.99 2.90 -20.46
C PRO A 3 1.10 3.53 -19.39
N LEU A 4 0.46 2.70 -18.56
CA LEU A 4 -0.37 3.14 -17.44
C LEU A 4 0.45 3.20 -16.15
N TRP A 5 0.48 4.36 -15.52
CA TRP A 5 1.03 4.55 -14.17
C TRP A 5 -0.09 4.82 -13.18
N PHE A 6 -0.03 4.18 -12.01
CA PHE A 6 -0.90 4.52 -10.89
C PHE A 6 -0.28 5.71 -10.14
N GLY A 7 -0.67 6.92 -10.55
CA GLY A 7 -0.04 8.17 -10.11
C GLY A 7 -0.25 8.54 -8.65
N GLU A 8 -1.34 8.06 -8.03
CA GLU A 8 -1.62 8.24 -6.60
C GLU A 8 -2.38 7.03 -6.06
N TRP A 9 -1.96 6.54 -4.89
CA TRP A 9 -2.66 5.54 -4.09
C TRP A 9 -2.15 5.61 -2.63
N GLY A 10 -2.87 4.98 -1.69
CA GLY A 10 -2.45 4.92 -0.29
C GLY A 10 -2.95 3.66 0.40
N LEU A 11 -2.86 3.59 1.72
CA LEU A 11 -3.48 2.54 2.52
C LEU A 11 -4.86 2.87 3.14
N PRO A 12 -5.56 3.99 2.82
CA PRO A 12 -6.78 4.34 3.52
C PRO A 12 -7.93 3.41 3.19
N THR A 13 -8.75 3.14 4.19
CA THR A 13 -9.96 2.33 4.08
C THR A 13 -11.15 3.07 4.67
N GLN A 14 -12.36 2.80 4.18
CA GLN A 14 -13.60 3.37 4.74
C GLN A 14 -14.12 2.61 5.97
N PHE A 15 -13.23 1.85 6.62
CA PHE A 15 -13.46 1.07 7.84
C PHE A 15 -12.19 1.07 8.69
N ASP A 16 -12.31 0.68 9.96
CA ASP A 16 -11.17 0.59 10.87
C ASP A 16 -10.31 -0.64 10.56
N ALA A 17 -9.32 -0.45 9.68
CA ALA A 17 -8.41 -1.50 9.25
C ALA A 17 -7.39 -1.86 10.33
N THR A 18 -7.25 -3.15 10.61
CA THR A 18 -6.17 -3.67 11.48
C THR A 18 -4.81 -3.59 10.79
N ASP A 19 -3.73 -3.63 11.58
CA ASP A 19 -2.35 -3.64 11.04
C ASP A 19 -2.11 -4.84 10.13
N ALA A 20 -2.63 -6.02 10.50
CA ALA A 20 -2.57 -7.23 9.67
C ALA A 20 -3.31 -7.07 8.34
N PHE A 21 -4.44 -6.35 8.32
CA PHE A 21 -5.13 -6.02 7.08
C PHE A 21 -4.26 -5.09 6.22
N LEU A 22 -3.72 -4.01 6.79
CA LEU A 22 -2.89 -3.05 6.05
C LEU A 22 -1.62 -3.69 5.47
N TYR A 23 -1.01 -4.61 6.19
CA TYR A 23 0.12 -5.42 5.73
C TYR A 23 -0.20 -6.19 4.44
N MET A 24 -1.34 -6.90 4.41
CA MET A 24 -1.78 -7.63 3.23
C MET A 24 -2.27 -6.69 2.12
N TRP A 25 -2.94 -5.60 2.49
CA TRP A 25 -3.52 -4.63 1.57
C TRP A 25 -2.46 -3.89 0.77
N ALA A 26 -1.33 -3.56 1.40
CA ALA A 26 -0.21 -2.93 0.73
C ALA A 26 0.33 -3.78 -0.43
N ASP A 27 0.54 -5.08 -0.20
CA ASP A 27 1.01 -5.99 -1.25
C ASP A 27 -0.04 -6.24 -2.33
N ALA A 28 -1.32 -6.38 -1.95
CA ALA A 28 -2.39 -6.57 -2.93
C ALA A 28 -2.46 -5.40 -3.93
N GLN A 29 -2.39 -4.16 -3.43
CA GLN A 29 -2.33 -2.97 -4.26
C GLN A 29 -1.07 -2.93 -5.13
N LYS A 30 0.12 -3.14 -4.54
CA LYS A 30 1.39 -3.16 -5.29
C LYS A 30 1.40 -4.21 -6.39
N LEU A 31 0.91 -5.42 -6.13
CA LEU A 31 0.85 -6.50 -7.12
C LEU A 31 -0.03 -6.12 -8.31
N ALA A 32 -1.18 -5.48 -8.06
CA ALA A 32 -2.06 -5.00 -9.11
C ALA A 32 -1.42 -3.85 -9.91
N TYR A 33 -0.80 -2.88 -9.23
CA TYR A 33 -0.27 -1.69 -9.88
C TYR A 33 1.03 -1.93 -10.64
N THR A 34 1.83 -2.91 -10.19
CA THR A 34 3.01 -3.39 -10.93
C THR A 34 2.65 -4.13 -12.23
N GLN A 35 1.39 -4.53 -12.46
CA GLN A 35 0.96 -5.02 -13.79
C GLN A 35 0.93 -3.90 -14.84
N GLY A 36 0.86 -2.63 -14.40
CA GLY A 36 1.05 -1.46 -15.26
C GLY A 36 2.53 -1.16 -15.49
N ALA A 37 2.82 0.10 -15.81
CA ALA A 37 4.20 0.59 -15.91
C ALA A 37 4.81 0.96 -14.55
N GLY A 38 4.00 1.05 -13.49
CA GLY A 38 4.44 1.33 -12.12
C GLY A 38 3.43 2.17 -11.35
N TRP A 39 3.87 2.66 -10.18
CA TRP A 39 3.03 3.39 -9.25
C TRP A 39 3.82 4.43 -8.46
N ILE A 40 3.10 5.42 -7.92
CA ILE A 40 3.62 6.45 -7.02
C ILE A 40 2.68 6.52 -5.81
N PHE A 41 3.22 6.28 -4.61
CA PHE A 41 2.44 6.32 -3.38
C PHE A 41 2.16 7.76 -2.97
N TRP A 42 0.90 8.08 -2.69
CA TRP A 42 0.47 9.36 -2.15
C TRP A 42 0.32 9.24 -0.61
N ASN A 43 1.21 9.81 0.19
CA ASN A 43 2.37 10.63 -0.15
C ASN A 43 3.64 10.12 0.55
N PHE A 44 4.78 10.76 0.29
CA PHE A 44 6.04 10.33 0.89
C PHE A 44 6.03 10.41 2.42
N LYS A 45 5.50 11.50 2.99
CA LYS A 45 5.51 11.77 4.43
C LYS A 45 4.36 12.67 4.87
N VAL A 46 3.68 12.23 5.92
CA VAL A 46 2.77 13.07 6.73
C VAL A 46 3.50 13.52 7.99
N GLU A 47 3.17 14.71 8.50
CA GLU A 47 3.66 15.21 9.79
C GLU A 47 3.18 14.32 10.94
N GLN A 48 4.02 14.16 11.98
CA GLN A 48 3.61 13.54 13.24
C GLN A 48 3.28 14.64 14.24
N SER A 49 2.00 14.98 14.36
CA SER A 49 1.49 16.01 15.27
C SER A 49 0.12 15.62 15.83
N GLU A 50 -0.28 16.26 16.94
CA GLU A 50 -1.60 16.05 17.52
C GLU A 50 -2.72 16.35 16.53
N LEU A 51 -2.57 17.40 15.70
CA LEU A 51 -3.54 17.77 14.68
C LEU A 51 -3.64 16.75 13.54
N ALA A 52 -2.51 16.17 13.12
CA ALA A 52 -2.50 15.13 12.08
C ALA A 52 -3.02 13.78 12.61
N GLY A 53 -3.05 13.59 13.94
CA GLY A 53 -3.52 12.38 14.59
C GLY A 53 -2.84 11.13 14.01
N ASN A 54 -3.64 10.12 13.67
CA ASN A 54 -3.15 8.86 13.10
C ASN A 54 -3.16 8.82 11.56
N LEU A 55 -3.22 9.98 10.88
CA LEU A 55 -3.26 10.06 9.42
C LEU A 55 -2.04 9.39 8.78
N SER A 56 -0.88 9.52 9.41
CA SER A 56 0.40 8.98 8.95
C SER A 56 0.37 7.45 8.78
N ARG A 57 -0.41 6.72 9.58
CA ARG A 57 -0.53 5.26 9.50
C ARG A 57 -0.96 4.76 8.12
N GLN A 58 -1.75 5.53 7.38
CA GLN A 58 -2.30 5.11 6.07
C GLN A 58 -1.91 6.02 4.89
N TRP A 59 -1.45 7.24 5.15
CA TRP A 59 -1.13 8.23 4.12
C TRP A 59 0.36 8.61 4.02
N SER A 60 1.22 8.07 4.90
CA SER A 60 2.66 8.33 4.90
C SER A 60 3.42 7.07 4.47
N TYR A 61 4.04 7.10 3.29
CA TYR A 61 4.84 5.98 2.78
C TYR A 61 5.91 5.55 3.78
N ILE A 62 6.67 6.52 4.33
CA ILE A 62 7.75 6.21 5.27
C ILE A 62 7.25 5.61 6.59
N GLU A 63 6.04 5.98 7.03
CA GLU A 63 5.46 5.39 8.24
C GLU A 63 4.96 3.97 7.95
N GLY A 64 4.38 3.73 6.77
CA GLY A 64 4.02 2.39 6.31
C GLY A 64 5.24 1.45 6.21
N VAL A 65 6.41 1.94 5.79
CA VAL A 65 7.66 1.17 5.82
C VAL A 65 8.11 0.89 7.25
N LYS A 66 8.09 1.90 8.13
CA LYS A 66 8.49 1.77 9.54
C LYS A 66 7.59 0.81 10.34
N LEU A 67 6.28 0.82 10.07
CA LEU A 67 5.30 -0.07 10.67
C LEU A 67 5.29 -1.47 10.04
N GLY A 68 6.05 -1.67 8.95
CA GLY A 68 6.21 -2.95 8.28
C GLY A 68 5.06 -3.32 7.35
N TYR A 69 4.17 -2.38 6.99
CA TYR A 69 3.15 -2.62 5.96
C TYR A 69 3.75 -2.62 4.56
N LEU A 70 4.79 -1.81 4.35
CA LEU A 70 5.52 -1.69 3.10
C LEU A 70 6.96 -2.18 3.29
N THR A 71 7.48 -2.85 2.27
CA THR A 71 8.87 -3.32 2.22
C THR A 71 9.85 -2.16 2.08
N GLN A 72 11.05 -2.29 2.67
CA GLN A 72 12.10 -1.27 2.55
C GLN A 72 12.61 -1.10 1.11
N ASN A 73 12.69 -2.20 0.36
CA ASN A 73 12.83 -2.15 -1.09
C ASN A 73 11.41 -2.16 -1.71
N PRO A 74 10.97 -1.08 -2.39
CA PRO A 74 9.61 -0.99 -2.92
C PRO A 74 9.27 -2.06 -3.96
N ALA A 75 10.27 -2.65 -4.62
CA ALA A 75 10.08 -3.72 -5.61
C ALA A 75 9.74 -5.08 -4.98
N ASP A 76 10.08 -5.29 -3.71
CA ASP A 76 9.83 -6.56 -3.02
C ASP A 76 8.38 -6.64 -2.54
N TYR A 77 7.89 -7.85 -2.27
CA TYR A 77 6.60 -8.09 -1.62
C TYR A 77 6.84 -8.83 -0.32
N HIS A 78 5.99 -8.60 0.68
CA HIS A 78 5.94 -9.49 1.84
C HIS A 78 5.34 -10.86 1.49
N ASN A 79 4.33 -10.88 0.62
CA ASN A 79 3.66 -12.06 0.10
C ASN A 79 3.23 -11.82 -1.36
N ALA A 80 4.02 -12.32 -2.31
CA ALA A 80 3.72 -12.25 -3.74
C ALA A 80 2.48 -13.08 -4.17
N SER A 81 1.86 -13.83 -3.26
CA SER A 81 0.64 -14.62 -3.48
C SER A 81 -0.51 -14.16 -2.58
N VAL A 82 -0.48 -12.93 -2.05
CA VAL A 82 -1.53 -12.40 -1.15
C VAL A 82 -2.93 -12.42 -1.76
N CYS A 83 -3.04 -12.34 -3.08
CA CYS A 83 -4.33 -12.41 -3.79
C CYS A 83 -4.82 -13.84 -4.07
N ALA A 84 -3.96 -14.87 -3.95
CA ALA A 84 -4.29 -16.23 -4.35
C ALA A 84 -5.55 -16.82 -3.67
N PRO A 85 -5.82 -16.58 -2.37
CA PRO A 85 -7.03 -17.07 -1.72
C PRO A 85 -8.35 -16.49 -2.26
N TYR A 86 -8.29 -15.41 -3.04
CA TYR A 86 -9.46 -14.69 -3.56
C TYR A 86 -9.69 -14.91 -5.05
N ILE A 87 -8.77 -15.61 -5.71
CA ILE A 87 -8.86 -15.96 -7.13
C ILE A 87 -9.33 -17.42 -7.18
N GLU A 88 -10.63 -17.67 -6.95
CA GLU A 88 -11.20 -18.96 -7.30
C GLU A 88 -11.20 -19.11 -8.83
N SER A 89 -10.77 -20.28 -9.32
CA SER A 89 -10.93 -20.67 -10.72
C SER A 89 -12.42 -20.68 -11.05
N SER A 90 -12.86 -19.67 -11.82
CA SER A 90 -14.17 -19.67 -12.46
C SER A 90 -14.31 -20.84 -13.43
#